data_AF-A0A6M8VYH0-F1
#
_entry.id   AF-A0A6M8VYH0-F1
#
_cell.length_a   1.000
_cell.length_b   1.000
_cell.length_c   1.000
_cell.angle_alpha   90.00
_cell.angle_beta   90.00
_cell.angle_gamma   90.00
#
_symmetry.space_group_name_H-M   'P 1'
#
loop_
_entity.id
_entity.type
_entity.pdbx_description
1 polymer ?
#
loop_
_entity_poly.entity_id
_entity_poly.type
_entity_poly.pdbx_seq_one_letter_code
_entity_poly.pdbx_strand_id
1 'polypeptide(L)'
;MSYYFTLGEFLEGSGRRHDRTPLTMPIPVHADAQNIQSTIGSAADILVSDKYFNIWDIGAGETAQARLAHFLTATQMYRLSLELLLDKALLAAEDDDTALAAALQEGFKGIGLPQPAMDGAGSDVGELAHPMLEHLSAEDIAGVYIRFCAALKTSEQTARYQFGNIIALDRGPFYKEFDGYRFRGVNYIRFDKLLEDAHRMVIDGGRFLDDYVASGKQQAESRDLSSAGAYLQAWLQADRAQYLRCADVDVLLSLTKHMPPALKYDIFFIVEQETIKQVYAAKCLEMGGAELIAHTVHIKKAIAHNAAGENSDNVQKLVAETLAPDAAYSGAAQLFVTAAQNRHLEAETVSAHALPDAASNAS
;
A
#
# COMPACT_ATOMS: atom_id res chain seq x y z
N MET A 1 7.55 -1.93 20.48
CA MET A 1 6.81 -0.79 19.89
C MET A 1 5.77 -1.36 18.94
N SER A 2 4.65 -0.68 18.69
CA SER A 2 3.67 -1.17 17.70
C SER A 2 3.51 -0.16 16.58
N TYR A 3 3.34 -0.67 15.36
CA TYR A 3 2.92 0.10 14.21
C TYR A 3 1.39 0.03 14.13
N TYR A 4 0.77 1.17 13.90
CA TYR A 4 -0.66 1.27 13.69
C TYR A 4 -0.90 2.00 12.38
N PHE A 5 -1.80 1.47 11.57
CA PHE A 5 -2.17 2.06 10.30
C PHE A 5 -3.53 1.53 9.83
N THR A 6 -4.09 2.18 8.83
CA THR A 6 -5.31 1.76 8.14
C THR A 6 -5.00 1.13 6.79
N LEU A 7 -5.95 0.37 6.26
CA LEU A 7 -5.87 -0.12 4.88
C LEU A 7 -5.73 1.03 3.87
N GLY A 8 -6.36 2.18 4.14
CA GLY A 8 -6.28 3.37 3.28
C GLY A 8 -4.86 3.92 3.20
N GLU A 9 -4.20 4.10 4.34
CA GLU A 9 -2.79 4.54 4.40
C GLU A 9 -1.85 3.57 3.66
N PHE A 10 -2.16 2.27 3.75
CA PHE A 10 -1.46 1.23 3.01
C PHE A 10 -1.57 1.42 1.48
N LEU A 11 -2.79 1.63 0.99
CA LEU A 11 -3.07 1.79 -0.43
C LEU A 11 -2.53 3.12 -1.00
N GLU A 12 -2.55 4.19 -0.19
CA GLU A 12 -1.92 5.46 -0.54
C GLU A 12 -0.39 5.30 -0.65
N GLY A 13 0.23 4.62 0.32
CA GLY A 13 1.67 4.38 0.34
C GLY A 13 2.17 3.47 -0.79
N SER A 14 1.37 2.49 -1.22
CA SER A 14 1.72 1.59 -2.34
C SER A 14 1.55 2.22 -3.72
N GLY A 15 0.88 3.37 -3.82
CA GLY A 15 0.58 4.03 -5.09
C GLY A 15 -0.28 3.19 -6.03
N ARG A 16 -1.04 2.21 -5.50
CA ARG A 16 -1.85 1.24 -6.26
C ARG A 16 -1.07 0.51 -7.36
N ARG A 17 0.20 0.23 -7.13
CA ARG A 17 1.00 -0.58 -8.05
C ARG A 17 0.62 -2.06 -7.93
N HIS A 18 0.63 -2.74 -9.06
CA HIS A 18 0.38 -4.19 -9.15
C HIS A 18 1.67 -5.00 -9.37
N ASP A 19 2.84 -4.40 -9.10
CA ASP A 19 4.13 -5.07 -9.23
C ASP A 19 4.62 -5.57 -7.87
N ARG A 20 5.26 -6.75 -7.85
CA ARG A 20 5.82 -7.38 -6.65
C ARG A 20 7.09 -6.71 -6.13
N THR A 21 7.36 -5.47 -6.56
CA THR A 21 8.57 -4.75 -6.17
C THR A 21 8.44 -4.36 -4.71
N PRO A 22 9.33 -4.78 -3.81
CA PRO A 22 9.18 -4.43 -2.40
C PRO A 22 9.31 -2.91 -2.21
N LEU A 23 8.29 -2.34 -1.58
CA LEU A 23 8.18 -0.92 -1.29
C LEU A 23 8.43 -0.69 0.20
N THR A 24 9.27 0.29 0.54
CA THR A 24 9.38 0.80 1.91
C THR A 24 8.62 2.11 2.02
N MET A 25 7.81 2.25 3.06
CA MET A 25 7.11 3.50 3.39
C MET A 25 7.49 4.00 4.78
N PRO A 26 7.48 5.32 5.02
CA PRO A 26 7.54 5.84 6.37
C PRO A 26 6.28 5.41 7.11
N ILE A 27 6.42 4.78 8.27
CA ILE A 27 5.26 4.33 9.06
C ILE A 27 5.21 5.18 10.33
N PRO A 28 4.09 5.87 10.57
CA PRO A 28 3.90 6.58 11.81
C PRO A 28 3.92 5.57 12.96
N VAL A 29 4.80 5.82 13.92
CA VAL A 29 4.88 5.02 15.13
C VAL A 29 3.94 5.66 16.14
N HIS A 30 2.86 4.96 16.46
CA HIS A 30 1.97 5.41 17.51
C HIS A 30 2.39 4.80 18.85
N ALA A 31 2.72 5.67 19.80
CA ALA A 31 3.21 5.25 21.11
C ALA A 31 2.12 4.63 22.00
N ASP A 32 0.83 4.81 21.66
CA ASP A 32 -0.26 4.61 22.62
C ASP A 32 -1.44 3.85 22.02
N ALA A 33 -1.28 2.53 21.89
CA ALA A 33 -2.30 1.61 21.35
C ALA A 33 -3.63 1.68 22.13
N GLN A 34 -3.61 2.09 23.41
CA GLN A 34 -4.80 2.21 24.27
C GLN A 34 -5.61 3.48 24.02
N ASN A 35 -4.95 4.63 23.81
CA ASN A 35 -5.65 5.87 23.44
C ASN A 35 -6.27 5.76 22.04
N ILE A 36 -5.61 5.01 21.15
CA ILE A 36 -6.09 4.73 19.81
C ILE A 36 -7.36 3.86 19.84
N GLN A 37 -7.41 2.78 20.63
CA GLN A 37 -8.64 1.99 20.82
C GLN A 37 -9.88 2.82 21.22
N SER A 38 -9.69 3.91 21.98
CA SER A 38 -10.78 4.76 22.45
C SER A 38 -11.27 5.82 21.45
N THR A 39 -10.52 6.05 20.36
CA THR A 39 -10.80 7.09 19.35
C THR A 39 -11.29 6.53 18.01
N ILE A 40 -11.32 5.22 17.83
CA ILE A 40 -11.57 4.58 16.54
C ILE A 40 -13.06 4.27 16.33
N GLY A 41 -13.63 4.89 15.29
CA GLY A 41 -14.87 4.47 14.67
C GLY A 41 -14.65 3.31 13.70
N SER A 42 -15.67 2.46 13.55
CA SER A 42 -15.65 1.28 12.69
C SER A 42 -15.12 1.53 11.26
N ALA A 43 -13.90 1.09 10.95
CA ALA A 43 -13.55 0.21 9.83
C ALA A 43 -12.05 0.29 9.44
N ALA A 44 -11.42 -0.88 9.30
CA ALA A 44 -10.16 -1.12 8.58
C ALA A 44 -8.81 -0.75 9.25
N ASP A 45 -8.77 -0.74 10.57
CA ASP A 45 -7.54 -0.51 11.34
C ASP A 45 -6.69 -1.77 11.54
N ILE A 46 -5.38 -1.60 11.49
CA ILE A 46 -4.40 -2.67 11.53
C ILE A 46 -3.27 -2.30 12.50
N LEU A 47 -2.85 -3.30 13.29
CA LEU A 47 -1.75 -3.22 14.22
C LEU A 47 -0.68 -4.26 13.88
N VAL A 48 0.59 -3.87 13.96
CA VAL A 48 1.75 -4.77 13.84
C VAL A 48 2.70 -4.55 15.01
N SER A 49 3.33 -5.60 15.52
CA SER A 49 4.38 -5.48 16.54
C SER A 49 5.75 -5.31 15.89
N ASP A 50 6.56 -4.38 16.39
CA ASP A 50 7.92 -4.15 15.89
C ASP A 50 8.88 -5.33 16.06
N LYS A 51 8.64 -6.21 17.04
CA LYS A 51 9.48 -7.36 17.38
C LYS A 51 9.66 -8.36 16.24
N TYR A 52 8.83 -8.29 15.20
CA TYR A 52 8.90 -9.18 14.04
C TYR A 52 9.80 -8.64 12.93
N PHE A 53 10.23 -7.37 13.01
CA PHE A 53 11.04 -6.77 11.97
C PHE A 53 12.51 -6.71 12.35
N ASN A 54 13.36 -7.15 11.42
CA ASN A 54 14.78 -6.86 11.47
C ASN A 54 15.03 -5.48 10.82
N ILE A 55 14.96 -4.42 11.63
CA ILE A 55 15.15 -3.03 11.17
C ILE A 55 16.60 -2.62 11.37
N TRP A 56 17.26 -2.19 10.30
CA TRP A 56 18.58 -1.58 10.42
C TRP A 56 18.49 -0.15 10.96
N ASP A 57 19.07 0.11 12.13
CA ASP A 57 19.18 1.46 12.69
C ASP A 57 20.43 2.17 12.18
N ILE A 58 20.24 3.17 11.32
CA ILE A 58 21.32 3.96 10.71
C ILE A 58 21.97 4.87 11.77
N GLY A 59 21.25 5.20 12.84
CA GLY A 59 21.79 6.01 13.95
C GLY A 59 22.73 5.24 14.89
N ALA A 60 22.90 3.93 14.73
CA ALA A 60 23.63 3.06 15.64
C ALA A 60 25.17 3.13 15.52
N GLY A 61 25.73 4.32 15.34
CA GLY A 61 27.17 4.62 15.43
C GLY A 61 28.07 3.67 14.61
N GLU A 62 29.11 3.11 15.26
CA GLU A 62 30.12 2.25 14.64
C GLU A 62 29.54 1.00 13.96
N THR A 63 28.46 0.42 14.52
CA THR A 63 27.82 -0.76 13.92
C THR A 63 27.12 -0.44 12.61
N ALA A 64 26.57 0.78 12.47
CA ALA A 64 25.95 1.23 11.23
C ALA A 64 27.00 1.50 10.15
N GLN A 65 28.15 2.10 10.52
CA GLN A 65 29.26 2.33 9.61
C GLN A 65 29.81 1.03 9.02
N ALA A 66 30.12 0.03 9.87
CA ALA A 66 30.68 -1.24 9.42
C ALA A 66 29.73 -2.00 8.46
N ARG A 67 28.42 -1.99 8.75
CA ARG A 67 27.40 -2.60 7.88
C ARG A 67 27.28 -1.89 6.54
N LEU A 68 27.27 -0.56 6.54
CA LEU A 68 27.25 0.21 5.30
C LEU A 68 28.52 -0.06 4.47
N ALA A 69 29.70 -0.05 5.08
CA ALA A 69 30.95 -0.37 4.40
C ALA A 69 30.93 -1.78 3.76
N HIS A 70 30.33 -2.76 4.45
CA HIS A 70 30.11 -4.09 3.88
C HIS A 70 29.21 -4.03 2.64
N PHE A 71 28.08 -3.32 2.70
CA PHE A 71 27.18 -3.16 1.55
C PHE A 71 27.83 -2.48 0.35
N LEU A 72 28.62 -1.43 0.58
CA LEU A 72 29.35 -0.73 -0.48
C LEU A 72 30.39 -1.64 -1.16
N THR A 73 30.97 -2.57 -0.40
CA THR A 73 31.93 -3.56 -0.92
C THR A 73 31.22 -4.69 -1.67
N ALA A 74 30.09 -5.15 -1.16
CA ALA A 74 29.33 -6.27 -1.71
C ALA A 74 28.50 -5.89 -2.95
N THR A 75 28.11 -4.62 -3.10
CA THR A 75 27.23 -4.16 -4.18
C THR A 75 27.67 -2.78 -4.69
N GLN A 76 28.32 -2.76 -5.86
CA GLN A 76 28.85 -1.54 -6.47
C GLN A 76 27.79 -0.46 -6.69
N MET A 77 26.53 -0.84 -6.96
CA MET A 77 25.42 0.10 -7.13
C MET A 77 25.17 0.94 -5.88
N TYR A 78 25.36 0.39 -4.67
CA TYR A 78 25.21 1.16 -3.43
C TYR A 78 26.33 2.18 -3.26
N ARG A 79 27.55 1.80 -3.64
CA ARG A 79 28.69 2.71 -3.67
C ARG A 79 28.43 3.90 -4.59
N LEU A 80 28.10 3.62 -5.84
CA LEU A 80 27.78 4.65 -6.83
C LEU A 80 26.64 5.56 -6.36
N SER A 81 25.57 4.97 -5.81
CA SER A 81 24.42 5.74 -5.32
C SER A 81 24.79 6.67 -4.16
N LEU A 82 25.68 6.23 -3.27
CA LEU A 82 26.17 7.06 -2.18
C LEU A 82 27.10 8.18 -2.66
N GLU A 83 28.02 7.87 -3.59
CA GLU A 83 28.91 8.84 -4.23
C GLU A 83 28.10 9.96 -4.91
N LEU A 84 27.12 9.60 -5.75
CA LEU A 84 26.22 10.55 -6.41
C LEU A 84 25.39 11.39 -5.42
N LEU A 85 24.94 10.78 -4.33
CA LEU A 85 24.14 11.45 -3.32
C LEU A 85 24.96 12.49 -2.53
N LEU A 86 26.23 12.18 -2.22
CA LEU A 86 27.16 13.12 -1.59
C LEU A 86 27.64 14.20 -2.57
N ASP A 87 27.90 13.85 -3.83
CA ASP A 87 28.26 14.80 -4.89
C ASP A 87 27.16 15.86 -5.09
N LYS A 88 25.90 15.40 -5.14
CA LYS A 88 24.73 16.28 -5.18
C LYS A 88 24.62 17.18 -3.95
N ALA A 89 25.04 16.71 -2.77
CA ALA A 89 25.04 17.51 -1.56
C ALA A 89 26.12 18.59 -1.61
N LEU A 90 27.33 18.25 -2.08
CA LEU A 90 28.43 19.19 -2.25
C LEU A 90 28.06 20.30 -3.23
N LEU A 91 27.56 19.96 -4.42
CA LEU A 91 27.08 20.94 -5.41
C LEU A 91 25.99 21.87 -4.83
N ALA A 92 25.00 21.31 -4.13
CA ALA A 92 23.93 22.13 -3.55
C ALA A 92 24.41 23.04 -2.40
N ALA A 93 25.53 22.71 -1.76
CA ALA A 93 26.12 23.57 -0.73
C ALA A 93 26.92 24.75 -1.33
N GLU A 94 27.36 24.65 -2.59
CA GLU A 94 27.97 25.75 -3.35
C GLU A 94 26.93 26.84 -3.69
N ASP A 95 25.66 26.47 -3.84
CA ASP A 95 24.51 27.36 -4.08
C ASP A 95 24.03 28.10 -2.80
N ASP A 96 24.93 28.36 -1.85
CA ASP A 96 24.72 29.16 -0.62
C ASP A 96 23.81 28.53 0.47
N ASP A 97 23.58 27.20 0.46
CA ASP A 97 22.95 26.48 1.58
C ASP A 97 23.95 26.28 2.73
N THR A 98 24.08 27.32 3.57
CA THR A 98 24.97 27.32 4.75
C THR A 98 24.71 26.19 5.74
N ALA A 99 23.46 25.70 5.86
CA ALA A 99 23.12 24.61 6.76
C ALA A 99 23.63 23.27 6.22
N LEU A 100 23.50 23.06 4.90
CA LEU A 100 24.03 21.88 4.22
C LEU A 100 25.57 21.87 4.22
N ALA A 101 26.20 23.02 3.97
CA ALA A 101 27.64 23.18 4.05
C ALA A 101 28.18 22.80 5.44
N ALA A 102 27.53 23.24 6.51
CA ALA A 102 27.91 22.87 7.87
C ALA A 102 27.77 21.35 8.14
N ALA A 103 26.74 20.70 7.59
CA ALA A 103 26.58 19.25 7.73
C ALA A 103 27.67 18.48 6.97
N LEU A 104 28.06 18.94 5.78
CA LEU A 104 29.16 18.37 5.00
C LEU A 104 30.50 18.52 5.72
N GLN A 105 30.76 19.68 6.32
CA GLN A 105 31.96 19.90 7.14
C GLN A 105 32.06 18.90 8.30
N GLU A 106 30.95 18.60 8.98
CA GLU A 106 30.95 17.57 10.03
C GLU A 106 31.11 16.15 9.45
N GLY A 107 30.50 15.86 8.31
CA GLY A 107 30.66 14.59 7.60
C GLY A 107 32.13 14.28 7.26
N PHE A 108 32.81 15.23 6.63
CA PHE A 108 34.20 15.12 6.15
C PHE A 108 35.26 15.48 7.20
N LYS A 109 34.86 15.66 8.46
CA LYS A 109 35.77 15.96 9.55
C LYS A 109 36.90 14.92 9.64
N GLY A 110 38.15 15.41 9.54
CA GLY A 110 39.36 14.59 9.61
C GLY A 110 39.93 14.11 8.25
N ILE A 111 39.16 14.20 7.17
CA ILE A 111 39.60 13.83 5.81
C ILE A 111 39.59 15.01 4.82
N GLY A 112 38.89 16.10 5.15
CA GLY A 112 38.81 17.31 4.33
C GLY A 112 37.69 17.24 3.30
N LEU A 113 37.14 18.40 2.93
CA LEU A 113 36.09 18.49 1.91
C LEU A 113 36.68 18.27 0.51
N PRO A 114 36.07 17.40 -0.31
CA PRO A 114 36.42 17.26 -1.72
C PRO A 114 36.31 18.59 -2.44
N GLN A 115 37.27 18.89 -3.31
CA GLN A 115 37.18 20.02 -4.22
C GLN A 115 36.52 19.57 -5.53
N PRO A 116 35.74 20.43 -6.20
CA PRO A 116 35.23 20.14 -7.53
C PRO A 116 36.39 19.96 -8.52
N ALA A 117 36.17 19.20 -9.59
CA ALA A 117 37.14 19.08 -10.67
C ALA A 117 37.51 20.46 -11.22
N MET A 118 38.81 20.81 -11.17
CA MET A 118 39.30 22.08 -11.72
C MET A 118 39.17 22.05 -13.25
N ASP A 119 38.56 23.10 -13.80
CA ASP A 119 38.39 23.40 -15.23
C ASP A 119 37.42 22.50 -16.01
N GLY A 120 36.17 22.95 -16.16
CA GLY A 120 35.39 22.83 -17.42
C GLY A 120 35.12 21.45 -18.03
N ALA A 121 35.51 20.35 -17.38
CA ALA A 121 35.28 18.97 -17.81
C ALA A 121 33.89 18.46 -17.37
N GLY A 122 33.03 19.33 -16.85
CA GLY A 122 31.68 18.98 -16.45
C GLY A 122 30.70 19.01 -17.62
N SER A 123 30.75 18.03 -18.52
CA SER A 123 29.56 17.71 -19.33
C SER A 123 29.51 16.29 -19.90
N ASP A 124 30.42 15.39 -19.52
CA ASP A 124 30.20 13.99 -19.86
C ASP A 124 29.14 13.41 -18.92
N VAL A 125 28.04 12.94 -19.52
CA VAL A 125 26.88 12.39 -18.82
C VAL A 125 27.33 11.13 -18.07
N GLY A 126 27.58 11.26 -16.77
CA GLY A 126 27.89 10.13 -15.89
C GLY A 126 29.08 10.32 -14.94
N GLU A 127 29.83 11.42 -15.01
CA GLU A 127 30.97 11.68 -14.11
C GLU A 127 30.55 12.47 -12.85
N LEU A 128 31.23 12.22 -11.71
CA LEU A 128 31.04 12.98 -10.48
C LEU A 128 31.67 14.37 -10.58
N ALA A 129 30.99 15.41 -10.08
CA ALA A 129 31.58 16.75 -10.01
C ALA A 129 32.76 16.82 -9.02
N HIS A 130 32.78 15.91 -8.04
CA HIS A 130 33.84 15.74 -7.04
C HIS A 130 34.51 14.34 -7.14
N PRO A 131 35.45 14.13 -8.08
CA PRO A 131 36.07 12.81 -8.34
C PRO A 131 36.78 12.19 -7.14
N MET A 132 37.20 12.99 -6.15
CA MET A 132 37.84 12.47 -4.93
C MET A 132 36.95 11.52 -4.13
N LEU A 133 35.62 11.57 -4.31
CA LEU A 133 34.69 10.63 -3.69
C LEU A 133 34.98 9.18 -4.10
N GLU A 134 35.38 8.95 -5.36
CA GLU A 134 35.68 7.60 -5.88
C GLU A 134 36.92 6.99 -5.23
N HIS A 135 37.83 7.82 -4.73
CA HIS A 135 39.08 7.37 -4.11
C HIS A 135 38.94 7.06 -2.61
N LEU A 136 37.80 7.39 -1.99
CA LEU A 136 37.55 7.05 -0.60
C LEU A 136 37.40 5.53 -0.44
N SER A 137 37.89 5.01 0.70
CA SER A 137 37.60 3.63 1.08
C SER A 137 36.11 3.47 1.42
N ALA A 138 35.60 2.24 1.36
CA ALA A 138 34.22 1.96 1.75
C ALA A 138 33.95 2.33 3.23
N GLU A 139 34.94 2.22 4.09
CA GLU A 139 34.84 2.59 5.50
C GLU A 139 34.77 4.11 5.68
N ASP A 140 35.58 4.86 4.93
CA ASP A 140 35.62 6.32 5.00
C ASP A 140 34.33 6.94 4.48
N ILE A 141 33.87 6.54 3.30
CA ILE A 141 32.65 7.10 2.71
C ILE A 141 31.40 6.73 3.55
N ALA A 142 31.37 5.53 4.13
CA ALA A 142 30.31 5.16 5.08
C ALA A 142 30.36 6.04 6.34
N GLY A 143 31.54 6.26 6.90
CA GLY A 143 31.72 7.13 8.07
C GLY A 143 31.30 8.58 7.79
N VAL A 144 31.66 9.11 6.62
CA VAL A 144 31.23 10.43 6.15
C VAL A 144 29.71 10.51 6.10
N TYR A 145 29.06 9.54 5.46
CA TYR A 145 27.61 9.54 5.30
C TYR A 145 26.86 9.53 6.63
N ILE A 146 27.27 8.65 7.56
CA ILE A 146 26.61 8.55 8.87
C ILE A 146 26.73 9.87 9.66
N ARG A 147 27.92 10.49 9.67
CA ARG A 147 28.13 11.80 10.33
C ARG A 147 27.37 12.93 9.65
N PHE A 148 27.39 12.97 8.32
CA PHE A 148 26.66 13.94 7.51
C PHE A 148 25.16 13.89 7.82
N CYS A 149 24.55 12.70 7.78
CA CYS A 149 23.13 12.52 8.08
C CYS A 149 22.75 12.92 9.51
N ALA A 150 23.64 12.67 10.49
CA ALA A 150 23.44 13.10 11.87
C ALA A 150 23.44 14.64 12.01
N ALA A 151 24.17 15.34 11.15
CA ALA A 151 24.30 16.80 11.16
C ALA A 151 23.21 17.55 10.39
N LEU A 152 22.41 16.88 9.55
CA LEU A 152 21.31 17.50 8.81
C LEU A 152 20.23 18.07 9.76
N LYS A 153 19.84 19.33 9.54
CA LYS A 153 18.95 20.04 10.47
C LYS A 153 17.50 20.14 9.99
N THR A 154 17.27 20.24 8.68
CA THR A 154 15.92 20.43 8.14
C THR A 154 15.29 19.11 7.70
N SER A 155 13.95 19.06 7.69
CA SER A 155 13.18 17.93 7.17
C SER A 155 13.37 17.76 5.66
N GLU A 156 13.47 18.87 4.92
CA GLU A 156 13.70 18.85 3.47
C GLU A 156 15.07 18.24 3.11
N GLN A 157 16.13 18.69 3.76
CA GLN A 157 17.48 18.13 3.56
C GLN A 157 17.49 16.65 3.93
N THR A 158 16.86 16.30 5.06
CA THR A 158 16.70 14.92 5.51
C THR A 158 16.05 14.05 4.43
N ALA A 159 14.92 14.50 3.86
CA ALA A 159 14.22 13.75 2.81
C ALA A 159 15.07 13.62 1.53
N ARG A 160 15.82 14.65 1.16
CA ARG A 160 16.67 14.68 -0.03
C ARG A 160 17.88 13.72 0.06
N TYR A 161 18.43 13.51 1.25
CA TYR A 161 19.66 12.73 1.47
C TYR A 161 19.46 11.46 2.31
N GLN A 162 18.22 11.00 2.45
CA GLN A 162 17.87 9.80 3.22
C GLN A 162 18.47 8.52 2.61
N PHE A 163 18.68 7.51 3.47
CA PHE A 163 19.25 6.22 3.06
C PHE A 163 18.44 5.46 2.01
N GLY A 164 17.11 5.65 1.98
CA GLY A 164 16.26 5.07 0.94
C GLY A 164 16.66 5.41 -0.49
N ASN A 165 17.38 6.53 -0.68
CA ASN A 165 17.89 6.94 -1.99
C ASN A 165 19.16 6.18 -2.39
N ILE A 166 19.93 5.63 -1.44
CA ILE A 166 21.12 4.82 -1.71
C ILE A 166 20.73 3.44 -2.24
N ILE A 167 19.68 2.84 -1.66
CA ILE A 167 19.25 1.49 -2.05
C ILE A 167 18.18 1.47 -3.15
N ALA A 168 17.71 2.63 -3.63
CA ALA A 168 16.58 2.72 -4.55
C ALA A 168 16.76 1.94 -5.86
N LEU A 169 18.00 1.88 -6.37
CA LEU A 169 18.31 1.27 -7.66
C LEU A 169 18.35 -0.27 -7.61
N ASP A 170 18.74 -0.85 -6.49
CA ASP A 170 18.75 -2.30 -6.29
C ASP A 170 18.53 -2.65 -4.81
N ARG A 171 17.27 -2.80 -4.41
CA ARG A 171 16.95 -3.10 -3.01
C ARG A 171 17.15 -4.58 -2.65
N GLY A 172 17.39 -5.44 -3.64
CA GLY A 172 17.43 -6.89 -3.47
C GLY A 172 18.45 -7.36 -2.42
N PRO A 173 19.74 -6.96 -2.53
CA PRO A 173 20.76 -7.31 -1.55
C PRO A 173 20.41 -6.86 -0.13
N PHE A 174 19.99 -5.61 0.06
CA PHE A 174 19.58 -5.09 1.37
C PHE A 174 18.42 -5.91 1.99
N TYR A 175 17.41 -6.25 1.20
CA TYR A 175 16.24 -7.01 1.66
C TYR A 175 16.47 -8.50 1.92
N LYS A 176 17.67 -9.03 1.64
CA LYS A 176 18.07 -10.36 2.11
C LYS A 176 18.38 -10.37 3.61
N GLU A 177 18.79 -9.23 4.15
CA GLU A 177 19.23 -9.12 5.54
C GLU A 177 18.22 -8.37 6.41
N PHE A 178 17.57 -7.33 5.87
CA PHE A 178 16.72 -6.42 6.65
C PHE A 178 15.32 -6.25 6.06
N ASP A 179 14.33 -6.10 6.93
CA ASP A 179 12.94 -5.80 6.52
C ASP A 179 12.71 -4.30 6.31
N GLY A 180 13.67 -3.48 6.72
CA GLY A 180 13.56 -2.03 6.69
C GLY A 180 14.74 -1.35 7.34
N TYR A 181 14.68 -0.02 7.38
CA TYR A 181 15.69 0.81 8.04
C TYR A 181 15.03 1.90 8.89
N ARG A 182 15.73 2.36 9.91
CA ARG A 182 15.36 3.52 10.72
C ARG A 182 16.29 4.67 10.39
N PHE A 183 15.69 5.81 10.05
CA PHE A 183 16.40 7.05 9.79
C PHE A 183 15.83 8.15 10.67
N ARG A 184 16.67 8.71 11.55
CA ARG A 184 16.30 9.80 12.49
C ARG A 184 15.01 9.52 13.28
N GLY A 185 14.85 8.30 13.78
CA GLY A 185 13.67 7.90 14.56
C GLY A 185 12.44 7.52 13.74
N VAL A 186 12.46 7.72 12.42
CA VAL A 186 11.39 7.27 11.51
C VAL A 186 11.73 5.88 10.97
N ASN A 187 10.78 4.95 11.07
CA ASN A 187 10.93 3.59 10.53
C ASN A 187 10.41 3.54 9.10
N TYR A 188 11.21 2.96 8.20
CA TYR A 188 10.89 2.67 6.82
C TYR A 188 10.90 1.16 6.65
N ILE A 189 9.72 0.54 6.53
CA ILE A 189 9.57 -0.92 6.54
C ILE A 189 8.97 -1.38 5.23
N ARG A 190 9.41 -2.56 4.79
CA ARG A 190 8.86 -3.30 3.66
C ARG A 190 7.37 -3.56 3.85
N PHE A 191 6.61 -3.19 2.83
CA PHE A 191 5.17 -3.28 2.84
C PHE A 191 4.66 -4.72 2.88
N ASP A 192 5.29 -5.62 2.13
CA ASP A 192 4.94 -7.05 2.12
C ASP A 192 5.11 -7.66 3.51
N LYS A 193 6.21 -7.31 4.20
CA LYS A 193 6.47 -7.72 5.58
C LYS A 193 5.49 -7.13 6.58
N LEU A 194 5.17 -5.85 6.41
CA LEU A 194 4.18 -5.19 7.24
C LEU A 194 2.79 -5.81 7.12
N LEU A 195 2.43 -6.26 5.92
CA LEU A 195 1.16 -6.93 5.65
C LEU A 195 1.14 -8.38 6.16
N GLU A 196 2.24 -9.13 6.02
CA GLU A 196 2.36 -10.51 6.55
C GLU A 196 2.08 -10.57 8.07
N ASP A 197 2.64 -9.63 8.84
CA ASP A 197 2.51 -9.57 10.30
C ASP A 197 1.33 -8.70 10.79
N ALA A 198 0.53 -8.17 9.85
CA ALA A 198 -0.64 -7.35 10.15
C ALA A 198 -1.74 -8.14 10.88
N HIS A 199 -2.23 -7.52 11.95
CA HIS A 199 -3.43 -7.96 12.64
C HIS A 199 -4.50 -6.88 12.58
N ARG A 200 -5.65 -7.22 12.00
CA ARG A 200 -6.79 -6.31 11.97
C ARG A 200 -7.35 -6.15 13.38
N MET A 201 -7.52 -4.91 13.82
CA MET A 201 -8.23 -4.60 15.05
C MET A 201 -9.72 -4.66 14.76
N VAL A 202 -10.36 -5.78 15.09
CA VAL A 202 -11.80 -5.98 14.86
C VAL A 202 -12.52 -5.86 16.20
N ILE A 203 -13.56 -5.02 16.26
CA ILE A 203 -14.44 -4.86 17.44
C ILE A 203 -15.13 -6.22 17.74
N ASP A 204 -15.40 -7.02 16.71
CA ASP A 204 -16.00 -8.35 16.76
C ASP A 204 -14.98 -9.49 16.52
N GLY A 205 -13.89 -9.52 17.29
CA GLY A 205 -12.92 -10.62 17.21
C GLY A 205 -13.60 -11.98 17.42
N GLY A 206 -13.52 -12.88 16.42
CA GLY A 206 -14.06 -14.25 16.51
C GLY A 206 -15.20 -14.61 15.55
N ARG A 207 -15.61 -13.70 14.65
CA ARG A 207 -16.60 -14.03 13.60
C ARG A 207 -16.01 -14.95 12.52
N PHE A 208 -16.77 -15.96 12.15
CA PHE A 208 -16.49 -16.89 11.07
C PHE A 208 -17.17 -16.45 9.77
N LEU A 209 -16.80 -17.08 8.64
CA LEU A 209 -17.38 -16.77 7.33
C LEU A 209 -18.92 -16.85 7.35
N ASP A 210 -19.48 -17.85 8.03
CA ASP A 210 -20.93 -18.05 8.13
C ASP A 210 -21.64 -16.88 8.83
N ASP A 211 -20.98 -16.21 9.77
CA ASP A 211 -21.54 -15.03 10.46
C ASP A 211 -21.69 -13.84 9.51
N TYR A 212 -20.84 -13.73 8.49
CA TYR A 212 -20.93 -12.69 7.45
C TYR A 212 -22.02 -13.02 6.44
N VAL A 213 -22.15 -14.28 6.05
CA VAL A 213 -23.25 -14.75 5.17
C VAL A 213 -24.60 -14.51 5.86
N ALA A 214 -24.76 -14.95 7.11
CA ALA A 214 -25.98 -14.76 7.89
C ALA A 214 -26.31 -13.26 8.07
N SER A 215 -25.31 -12.46 8.41
CA SER A 215 -25.42 -11.00 8.53
C SER A 215 -25.87 -10.33 7.23
N GLY A 216 -25.24 -10.65 6.10
CA GLY A 216 -25.61 -10.09 4.80
C GLY A 216 -27.04 -10.43 4.41
N LYS A 217 -27.46 -11.68 4.63
CA LYS A 217 -28.83 -12.11 4.38
C LYS A 217 -29.82 -11.33 5.27
N GLN A 218 -29.57 -11.26 6.58
CA GLN A 218 -30.43 -10.53 7.52
C GLN A 218 -30.53 -9.05 7.17
N GLN A 219 -29.41 -8.40 6.82
CA GLN A 219 -29.38 -6.99 6.41
C GLN A 219 -30.23 -6.76 5.15
N ALA A 220 -30.08 -7.61 4.13
CA ALA A 220 -30.85 -7.49 2.89
C ALA A 220 -32.34 -7.80 3.09
N GLU A 221 -32.69 -8.77 3.92
CA GLU A 221 -34.08 -9.12 4.23
C GLU A 221 -34.78 -8.05 5.06
N SER A 222 -34.05 -7.39 5.98
CA SER A 222 -34.58 -6.29 6.81
C SER A 222 -34.87 -5.01 6.01
N ARG A 223 -34.25 -4.85 4.84
CA ARG A 223 -34.52 -3.74 3.92
C ARG A 223 -35.65 -4.12 2.99
N ASP A 224 -36.86 -3.68 3.33
CA ASP A 224 -38.01 -3.78 2.46
C ASP A 224 -38.09 -2.55 1.55
N LEU A 225 -37.74 -2.73 0.27
CA LEU A 225 -37.76 -1.68 -0.75
C LEU A 225 -39.05 -1.78 -1.57
N SER A 226 -39.57 -0.63 -2.01
CA SER A 226 -40.91 -0.51 -2.60
C SER A 226 -41.01 -0.86 -4.09
N SER A 227 -39.89 -1.09 -4.79
CA SER A 227 -39.92 -1.33 -6.24
C SER A 227 -38.72 -2.15 -6.74
N ALA A 228 -38.89 -2.78 -7.91
CA ALA A 228 -37.81 -3.45 -8.62
C ALA A 228 -36.62 -2.52 -8.92
N GLY A 229 -36.89 -1.26 -9.28
CA GLY A 229 -35.85 -0.25 -9.50
C GLY A 229 -35.06 0.07 -8.23
N ALA A 230 -35.71 0.12 -7.06
CA ALA A 230 -35.03 0.32 -5.79
C ALA A 230 -34.14 -0.88 -5.42
N TYR A 231 -34.62 -2.11 -5.64
CA TYR A 231 -33.80 -3.32 -5.46
C TYR A 231 -32.63 -3.40 -6.44
N LEU A 232 -32.83 -3.03 -7.71
CA LEU A 232 -31.75 -2.93 -8.70
C LEU A 232 -30.69 -1.92 -8.26
N GLN A 233 -31.11 -0.74 -7.78
CA GLN A 233 -30.17 0.27 -7.30
C GLN A 233 -29.40 -0.19 -6.06
N ALA A 234 -30.07 -0.86 -5.13
CA ALA A 234 -29.43 -1.44 -3.95
C ALA A 234 -28.42 -2.55 -4.34
N TRP A 235 -28.76 -3.37 -5.35
CA TRP A 235 -27.85 -4.36 -5.92
C TRP A 235 -26.61 -3.71 -6.54
N LEU A 236 -26.78 -2.64 -7.33
CA LEU A 236 -25.67 -1.89 -7.95
C LEU A 236 -24.76 -1.24 -6.91
N GLN A 237 -25.32 -0.74 -5.80
CA GLN A 237 -24.54 -0.21 -4.68
C GLN A 237 -23.70 -1.30 -3.99
N ALA A 238 -24.29 -2.48 -3.75
CA ALA A 238 -23.57 -3.62 -3.19
C ALA A 238 -22.47 -4.12 -4.13
N ASP A 239 -22.74 -4.21 -5.45
CA ASP A 239 -21.74 -4.59 -6.45
C ASP A 239 -20.59 -3.58 -6.52
N ARG A 240 -20.88 -2.28 -6.39
CA ARG A 240 -19.85 -1.23 -6.31
C ARG A 240 -19.00 -1.33 -5.05
N ALA A 241 -19.61 -1.58 -3.89
CA ALA A 241 -18.88 -1.77 -2.65
C ALA A 241 -17.94 -2.98 -2.74
N GLN A 242 -18.43 -4.08 -3.32
CA GLN A 242 -17.65 -5.28 -3.56
C GLN A 242 -16.52 -5.04 -4.57
N TYR A 243 -16.79 -4.34 -5.67
CA TYR A 243 -15.80 -3.93 -6.66
C TYR A 243 -14.64 -3.13 -6.04
N LEU A 244 -14.97 -2.08 -5.27
CA LEU A 244 -13.97 -1.24 -4.62
C LEU A 244 -13.11 -2.06 -3.65
N ARG A 245 -13.75 -2.93 -2.86
CA ARG A 245 -13.00 -3.78 -1.93
C ARG A 245 -12.12 -4.81 -2.65
N CYS A 246 -12.60 -5.42 -3.74
CA CYS A 246 -11.79 -6.34 -4.54
C CYS A 246 -10.59 -5.62 -5.18
N ALA A 247 -10.75 -4.37 -5.63
CA ALA A 247 -9.64 -3.58 -6.18
C ALA A 247 -8.56 -3.31 -5.12
N ASP A 248 -8.97 -2.95 -3.90
CA ASP A 248 -8.05 -2.76 -2.78
C ASP A 248 -7.34 -4.06 -2.40
N VAL A 249 -8.09 -5.15 -2.26
CA VAL A 249 -7.55 -6.47 -1.91
C VAL A 249 -6.58 -6.99 -2.97
N ASP A 250 -6.86 -6.77 -4.26
CA ASP A 250 -5.95 -7.17 -5.34
C ASP A 250 -4.58 -6.51 -5.22
N VAL A 251 -4.54 -5.19 -5.00
CA VAL A 251 -3.28 -4.44 -4.82
C VAL A 251 -2.48 -5.04 -3.67
N LEU A 252 -3.13 -5.30 -2.53
CA LEU A 252 -2.45 -5.80 -1.35
C LEU A 252 -1.98 -7.25 -1.48
N LEU A 253 -2.82 -8.13 -2.04
CA LEU A 253 -2.47 -9.53 -2.26
C LEU A 253 -1.41 -9.69 -3.34
N SER A 254 -1.33 -8.78 -4.32
CA SER A 254 -0.28 -8.82 -5.34
C SER A 254 1.13 -8.68 -4.75
N LEU A 255 1.26 -8.01 -3.59
CA LEU A 255 2.51 -7.73 -2.89
C LEU A 255 2.93 -8.88 -1.94
N THR A 256 2.04 -9.81 -1.65
CA THR A 256 2.28 -10.87 -0.66
C THR A 256 2.33 -12.24 -1.32
N LYS A 257 3.09 -13.17 -0.73
CA LYS A 257 3.16 -14.54 -1.22
C LYS A 257 1.95 -15.38 -0.77
N HIS A 258 1.47 -15.13 0.44
CA HIS A 258 0.41 -15.88 1.12
C HIS A 258 -0.68 -14.91 1.57
N MET A 259 -1.89 -15.44 1.80
CA MET A 259 -3.01 -14.65 2.32
C MET A 259 -2.68 -14.06 3.70
N PRO A 260 -2.63 -12.74 3.84
CA PRO A 260 -2.39 -12.10 5.14
C PRO A 260 -3.61 -12.25 6.06
N PRO A 261 -3.42 -12.58 7.35
CA PRO A 261 -4.53 -12.73 8.29
C PRO A 261 -5.43 -11.49 8.39
N ALA A 262 -4.86 -10.29 8.26
CA ALA A 262 -5.61 -9.04 8.31
C ALA A 262 -6.64 -8.89 7.17
N LEU A 263 -6.38 -9.46 5.99
CA LEU A 263 -7.25 -9.32 4.80
C LEU A 263 -8.41 -10.32 4.77
N LYS A 264 -8.37 -11.35 5.61
CA LYS A 264 -9.45 -12.35 5.72
C LYS A 264 -10.83 -11.69 5.90
N TYR A 265 -10.90 -10.65 6.73
CA TYR A 265 -12.14 -9.93 7.00
C TYR A 265 -12.65 -9.12 5.81
N ASP A 266 -11.76 -8.61 4.96
CA ASP A 266 -12.14 -7.93 3.72
C ASP A 266 -12.74 -8.91 2.71
N ILE A 267 -12.22 -10.13 2.68
CA ILE A 267 -12.76 -11.21 1.85
C ILE A 267 -14.10 -11.69 2.39
N PHE A 268 -14.26 -11.76 3.70
CA PHE A 268 -15.56 -12.07 4.33
C PHE A 268 -16.60 -10.98 4.05
N PHE A 269 -16.20 -9.71 4.08
CA PHE A 269 -17.06 -8.61 3.65
C PHE A 269 -17.44 -8.74 2.17
N ILE A 270 -16.51 -9.12 1.29
CA ILE A 270 -16.81 -9.38 -0.14
C ILE A 270 -17.88 -10.46 -0.28
N VAL A 271 -17.83 -11.52 0.55
CA VAL A 271 -18.86 -12.57 0.57
C VAL A 271 -20.19 -12.06 1.12
N GLU A 272 -20.18 -11.25 2.19
CA GLU A 272 -21.38 -10.61 2.72
C GLU A 272 -22.11 -9.78 1.65
N GLN A 273 -21.37 -9.00 0.85
CA GLN A 273 -21.93 -8.26 -0.28
C GLN A 273 -22.49 -9.19 -1.37
N GLU A 274 -21.85 -10.33 -1.64
CA GLU A 274 -22.37 -11.34 -2.57
C GLU A 274 -23.73 -11.88 -2.10
N THR A 275 -23.87 -12.18 -0.79
CA THR A 275 -25.13 -12.65 -0.21
C THR A 275 -26.22 -11.58 -0.26
N ILE A 276 -25.88 -10.32 0.04
CA ILE A 276 -26.82 -9.18 -0.08
C ILE A 276 -27.34 -9.08 -1.52
N LYS A 277 -26.44 -9.18 -2.51
CA LYS A 277 -26.79 -9.15 -3.94
C LYS A 277 -27.73 -10.29 -4.34
N GLN A 278 -27.57 -11.50 -3.81
CA GLN A 278 -28.47 -12.62 -4.10
C GLN A 278 -29.92 -12.31 -3.70
N VAL A 279 -30.11 -11.78 -2.49
CA VAL A 279 -31.45 -11.39 -2.00
C VAL A 279 -32.05 -10.27 -2.84
N TYR A 280 -31.29 -9.21 -3.12
CA TYR A 280 -31.80 -8.11 -3.94
C TYR A 280 -32.07 -8.49 -5.39
N ALA A 281 -31.25 -9.38 -5.98
CA ALA A 281 -31.46 -9.87 -7.33
C ALA A 281 -32.76 -10.69 -7.43
N ALA A 282 -33.01 -11.59 -6.48
CA ALA A 282 -34.24 -12.38 -6.42
C ALA A 282 -35.47 -11.45 -6.32
N LYS A 283 -35.50 -10.54 -5.34
CA LYS A 283 -36.61 -9.59 -5.16
C LYS A 283 -36.80 -8.66 -6.38
N CYS A 284 -35.71 -8.20 -7.00
CA CYS A 284 -35.78 -7.39 -8.21
C CYS A 284 -36.50 -8.13 -9.36
N LEU A 285 -36.17 -9.41 -9.59
CA LEU A 285 -36.81 -10.21 -10.64
C LEU A 285 -38.26 -10.57 -10.30
N GLU A 286 -38.55 -10.92 -9.03
CA GLU A 286 -39.92 -11.18 -8.56
C GLU A 286 -40.86 -9.98 -8.78
N MET A 287 -40.33 -8.76 -8.66
CA MET A 287 -41.05 -7.51 -8.86
C MET A 287 -41.04 -7.01 -10.32
N GLY A 288 -40.64 -7.84 -11.29
CA GLY A 288 -40.69 -7.49 -12.72
C GLY A 288 -39.46 -6.71 -13.24
N GLY A 289 -38.35 -6.70 -12.51
CA GLY A 289 -37.14 -5.95 -12.88
C GLY A 289 -36.42 -6.44 -14.15
N ALA A 290 -36.86 -7.55 -14.77
CA ALA A 290 -36.28 -8.07 -16.00
C ALA A 290 -36.33 -7.06 -17.17
N GLU A 291 -37.36 -6.22 -17.22
CA GLU A 291 -37.49 -5.16 -18.24
C GLU A 291 -36.48 -4.03 -18.03
N LEU A 292 -36.20 -3.68 -16.78
CA LEU A 292 -35.26 -2.59 -16.42
C LEU A 292 -33.83 -2.86 -16.88
N ILE A 293 -33.47 -4.14 -16.99
CA ILE A 293 -32.12 -4.60 -17.35
C ILE A 293 -32.08 -5.27 -18.73
N ALA A 294 -33.16 -5.22 -19.50
CA ALA A 294 -33.29 -5.97 -20.76
C ALA A 294 -32.19 -5.62 -21.79
N HIS A 295 -31.72 -4.38 -21.78
CA HIS A 295 -30.71 -3.85 -22.70
C HIS A 295 -29.26 -3.94 -22.16
N THR A 296 -29.08 -4.51 -20.96
CA THR A 296 -27.77 -4.70 -20.34
C THR A 296 -27.32 -6.15 -20.51
N VAL A 297 -26.09 -6.39 -20.94
CA VAL A 297 -25.60 -7.76 -21.15
C VAL A 297 -25.00 -8.30 -19.86
N HIS A 298 -24.14 -7.51 -19.21
CA HIS A 298 -23.37 -7.93 -18.05
C HIS A 298 -24.17 -7.85 -16.75
N ILE A 299 -24.96 -6.79 -16.54
CA ILE A 299 -25.86 -6.66 -15.38
C ILE A 299 -26.91 -7.76 -15.42
N LYS A 300 -27.58 -7.95 -16.56
CA LYS A 300 -28.57 -9.02 -16.72
C LYS A 300 -28.03 -10.41 -16.37
N LYS A 301 -26.83 -10.75 -16.87
CA LYS A 301 -26.19 -12.03 -16.55
C LYS A 301 -25.89 -12.15 -15.06
N ALA A 302 -25.34 -11.10 -14.44
CA ALA A 302 -24.97 -11.12 -13.03
C ALA A 302 -26.19 -11.20 -12.09
N ILE A 303 -27.27 -10.47 -12.39
CA ILE A 303 -28.52 -10.53 -11.62
C ILE A 303 -29.17 -11.89 -11.75
N ALA A 304 -29.24 -12.48 -12.95
CA ALA A 304 -29.78 -13.83 -13.11
C ALA A 304 -29.00 -14.87 -12.29
N HIS A 305 -27.67 -14.80 -12.33
CA HIS A 305 -26.78 -15.66 -11.56
C HIS A 305 -26.98 -15.48 -10.04
N ASN A 306 -27.00 -14.24 -9.54
CA ASN A 306 -27.23 -13.98 -8.12
C ASN A 306 -28.66 -14.35 -7.68
N ALA A 307 -29.68 -14.17 -8.51
CA ALA A 307 -31.04 -14.57 -8.20
C ALA A 307 -31.20 -16.10 -8.10
N ALA A 308 -30.35 -16.87 -8.80
CA ALA A 308 -30.26 -18.32 -8.65
C ALA A 308 -29.54 -18.75 -7.35
N GLY A 309 -29.07 -17.81 -6.53
CA GLY A 309 -28.30 -18.09 -5.32
C GLY A 309 -26.85 -18.50 -5.59
N GLU A 310 -26.35 -18.28 -6.81
CA GLU A 310 -24.99 -18.65 -7.20
C GLU A 310 -23.99 -17.55 -6.79
N ASN A 311 -22.84 -17.97 -6.24
CA ASN A 311 -21.71 -17.09 -5.92
C ASN A 311 -20.78 -16.97 -7.13
N SER A 312 -20.28 -15.78 -7.44
CA SER A 312 -19.25 -15.61 -8.48
C SER A 312 -18.06 -16.57 -8.29
N ASP A 313 -17.64 -17.27 -9.36
CA ASP A 313 -16.46 -18.16 -9.35
C ASP A 313 -15.21 -17.48 -8.80
N ASN A 314 -15.03 -16.19 -9.08
CA ASN A 314 -13.88 -15.42 -8.59
C ASN A 314 -13.95 -15.18 -7.07
N VAL A 315 -15.15 -14.94 -6.55
CA VAL A 315 -15.38 -14.82 -5.10
C VAL A 315 -15.14 -16.18 -4.43
N GLN A 316 -15.62 -17.27 -5.02
CA GLN A 316 -15.38 -18.63 -4.51
C GLN A 316 -13.88 -18.98 -4.46
N LYS A 317 -13.14 -18.65 -5.52
CA LYS A 317 -11.68 -18.82 -5.56
C LYS A 317 -10.98 -18.01 -4.48
N LEU A 318 -11.35 -16.74 -4.32
CA LEU A 318 -10.77 -15.86 -3.30
C LEU A 318 -11.00 -16.41 -1.88
N VAL A 319 -12.20 -16.95 -1.61
CA VAL A 319 -12.50 -17.63 -0.34
C VAL A 319 -11.66 -18.89 -0.16
N ALA A 320 -11.55 -19.73 -1.19
CA ALA A 320 -10.73 -20.94 -1.13
C ALA A 320 -9.26 -20.61 -0.83
N GLU A 321 -8.72 -19.59 -1.48
CA GLU A 321 -7.36 -19.08 -1.26
C GLU A 321 -7.18 -18.51 0.16
N THR A 322 -8.24 -17.97 0.75
CA THR A 322 -8.22 -17.42 2.11
C THR A 322 -8.22 -18.51 3.19
N LEU A 323 -8.95 -19.60 2.93
CA LEU A 323 -9.10 -20.70 3.87
C LEU A 323 -7.96 -21.72 3.79
N ALA A 324 -7.18 -21.70 2.70
CA ALA A 324 -6.02 -22.55 2.48
C ALA A 324 -4.72 -21.83 2.89
N PRO A 325 -4.01 -22.27 3.95
CA PRO A 325 -2.82 -21.58 4.47
C PRO A 325 -1.70 -21.34 3.45
N ASP A 326 -1.53 -22.28 2.51
CA ASP A 326 -0.43 -22.26 1.53
C ASP A 326 -0.88 -21.81 0.13
N ALA A 327 -2.14 -21.41 -0.05
CA ALA A 327 -2.63 -21.02 -1.37
C ALA A 327 -1.97 -19.70 -1.81
N ALA A 328 -1.41 -19.72 -3.02
CA ALA A 328 -0.94 -18.52 -3.68
C ALA A 328 -2.13 -17.77 -4.29
N TYR A 329 -2.11 -16.44 -4.18
CA TYR A 329 -3.12 -15.59 -4.80
C TYR A 329 -3.13 -15.76 -6.32
N SER A 330 -4.30 -16.08 -6.90
CA SER A 330 -4.43 -16.39 -8.33
C SER A 330 -4.77 -15.19 -9.22
N GLY A 331 -4.97 -14.00 -8.65
CA GLY A 331 -5.55 -12.86 -9.37
C GLY A 331 -7.08 -12.84 -9.38
N ALA A 332 -7.74 -13.67 -8.56
CA ALA A 332 -9.20 -13.78 -8.53
C ALA A 332 -9.91 -12.43 -8.24
N ALA A 333 -9.35 -11.57 -7.39
CA ALA A 333 -9.93 -10.27 -7.11
C ALA A 333 -9.81 -9.34 -8.33
N GLN A 334 -8.68 -9.34 -9.06
CA GLN A 334 -8.53 -8.61 -10.32
C GLN A 334 -9.56 -9.06 -11.38
N LEU A 335 -9.78 -10.38 -11.53
CA LEU A 335 -10.76 -10.90 -12.47
C LEU A 335 -12.19 -10.45 -12.11
N PHE A 336 -12.51 -10.36 -10.82
CA PHE A 336 -13.78 -9.78 -10.37
C PHE A 336 -13.86 -8.30 -10.74
N VAL A 337 -12.81 -7.53 -10.48
CA VAL A 337 -12.70 -6.08 -10.76
C VAL A 337 -12.97 -5.82 -12.24
N THR A 338 -12.32 -6.54 -13.15
CA THR A 338 -12.54 -6.42 -14.60
C THR A 338 -13.98 -6.72 -15.00
N ALA A 339 -14.59 -7.77 -14.44
CA ALA A 339 -15.98 -8.11 -14.72
C ALA A 339 -16.96 -7.05 -14.18
N ALA A 340 -16.68 -6.46 -13.02
CA ALA A 340 -17.49 -5.42 -12.40
C ALA A 340 -17.40 -4.08 -13.12
N GLN A 341 -16.24 -3.73 -13.70
CA GLN A 341 -16.10 -2.53 -14.52
C GLN A 341 -17.10 -2.49 -15.68
N ASN A 342 -17.27 -3.62 -16.38
CA ASN A 342 -18.26 -3.73 -17.45
C ASN A 342 -19.69 -3.51 -16.94
N ARG A 343 -20.02 -4.01 -15.73
CA ARG A 343 -21.33 -3.77 -15.10
C ARG A 343 -21.50 -2.32 -14.67
N HIS A 344 -20.46 -1.66 -14.18
CA HIS A 344 -20.51 -0.25 -13.82
C HIS A 344 -20.72 0.66 -15.03
N LEU A 345 -20.08 0.37 -16.16
CA LEU A 345 -20.32 1.07 -17.42
C LEU A 345 -21.77 0.91 -17.89
N GLU A 346 -22.34 -0.29 -17.77
CA GLU A 346 -23.77 -0.51 -18.05
C GLU A 346 -24.69 0.18 -17.01
N ALA A 347 -24.27 0.30 -15.75
CA ALA A 347 -25.09 0.92 -14.71
C ALA A 347 -25.28 2.43 -14.93
N GLU A 348 -24.28 3.09 -15.52
CA GLU A 348 -24.37 4.50 -15.92
C GLU A 348 -25.43 4.71 -17.01
N THR A 349 -25.57 3.76 -17.95
CA THR A 349 -26.59 3.84 -19.01
C THR A 349 -28.00 3.57 -18.49
N VAL A 350 -28.14 2.61 -17.56
CA VAL A 350 -29.41 2.32 -16.86
C VAL A 350 -29.87 3.52 -16.03
N SER A 351 -28.96 4.14 -15.27
CA SER A 351 -29.29 5.31 -14.44
C SER A 351 -29.73 6.53 -15.27
N ALA A 352 -29.21 6.67 -16.50
CA ALA A 352 -29.62 7.70 -17.44
C ALA A 352 -31.00 7.44 -18.08
N HIS A 353 -31.45 6.18 -18.13
CA HIS A 353 -32.74 5.79 -18.74
C HIS A 353 -33.85 5.56 -17.70
N ALA A 354 -33.49 5.25 -16.45
CA ALA A 354 -34.43 4.97 -15.36
C ALA A 354 -34.84 6.21 -14.54
N LEU A 355 -34.37 7.42 -14.91
CA LEU A 355 -34.75 8.69 -14.28
C LEU A 355 -35.37 9.69 -15.28
N PRO A 356 -36.59 9.46 -15.79
CA PRO A 356 -37.58 10.53 -15.82
C PRO A 356 -38.24 10.61 -14.43
N ASP A 357 -38.51 11.82 -13.93
CA ASP A 357 -39.39 12.09 -12.77
C ASP A 357 -38.79 12.16 -11.35
N ALA A 358 -37.61 12.78 -11.19
CA ALA A 358 -37.24 13.42 -9.90
C ALA A 358 -37.43 14.96 -9.90
N ALA A 359 -37.85 15.57 -11.00
CA ALA A 359 -37.98 17.03 -11.13
C ALA A 359 -39.43 17.57 -11.13
N SER A 360 -40.46 16.72 -10.99
CA SER A 360 -41.87 17.15 -11.14
C SER A 360 -42.69 17.27 -9.85
N ASN A 361 -42.13 17.06 -8.66
CA ASN A 361 -42.87 17.21 -7.39
C ASN A 361 -42.28 18.27 -6.46
N ALA A 362 -41.84 19.38 -7.05
CA ALA A 362 -41.70 20.66 -6.36
C ALA A 362 -42.56 21.69 -7.10
N SER A 363 -43.84 21.76 -6.73
CA SER A 363 -44.75 22.86 -7.06
C SER A 363 -45.69 23.07 -5.89
#